data_AF-A0A6C0IGI3-F1
#
_entry.id   AF-A0A6C0IGI3-F1
#
_cell.length_a   1.000
_cell.length_b   1.000
_cell.length_c   1.000
_cell.angle_alpha   90.00
_cell.angle_beta   90.00
_cell.angle_gamma   90.00
#
_symmetry.space_group_name_H-M   'P 1'
#
loop_
_entity.id
_entity.type
_entity.pdbx_description
1 polymer ?
#
loop_
_entity_poly.entity_id
_entity_poly.type
_entity_poly.pdbx_seq_one_letter_code
_entity_poly.pdbx_strand_id
1 'polypeptide(L)'
;MEMSNYLCEICDNSIYKQKSHYDTHLKSKKHLKNLENPSMKKNTIEKIAEKVSELIKEKEKEKEKIADTDTGTIINKAKDEIKNDTLYISNLDAYSFIKSLPDKSIQCIICDPPFGLGEDTFDKHYARNKEHVIEGYQTAPQDAKSYETWAKLWIHEIPRVLKSDGTLYIVCAWNHLCDIELAIRSAPSPNLTVLNHIIWKYNFGVYTQKKFVTSHYHILRCGIGKYTPTFYSRAFYNETDKTESGHNAQYTDMEDVWYIKKEFAQGETKNVNKLPDELVRKMIFYSSKPGDTVADFFLGNFTTAYVARKSGRKFVGCDINEESYKLHCKKVNDIPFPTNVEHEKESTKPDNAGKRLTEKDREIIIKRYDELHKEKTKRDSMLVLEKEFGRGHFSLVNLLKAAGR
;
A
#
# COMPACT_ATOMS: atom_id res chain seq x y z
N MET A 1 -40.57 0.27 -28.84
CA MET A 1 -41.11 1.23 -27.86
C MET A 1 -40.24 1.17 -26.63
N GLU A 2 -39.37 2.16 -26.45
CA GLU A 2 -38.54 2.28 -25.24
C GLU A 2 -39.44 2.47 -24.02
N MET A 3 -39.32 1.59 -23.03
CA MET A 3 -39.92 1.79 -21.72
C MET A 3 -39.04 2.75 -20.93
N SER A 4 -39.43 4.03 -20.88
CA SER A 4 -38.84 4.99 -19.95
C SER A 4 -39.32 4.68 -18.53
N ASN A 5 -38.37 4.40 -17.63
CA ASN A 5 -38.64 4.28 -16.19
C ASN A 5 -38.63 5.67 -15.55
N TYR A 6 -39.58 5.95 -14.66
CA TYR A 6 -39.73 7.24 -13.98
C TYR A 6 -39.20 7.12 -12.53
N LEU A 7 -38.26 8.00 -12.15
CA LEU A 7 -37.62 8.01 -10.84
C LEU A 7 -38.07 9.25 -10.04
N CYS A 8 -38.37 9.06 -8.75
CA CYS A 8 -38.67 10.15 -7.81
C CYS A 8 -37.39 10.56 -7.06
N GLU A 9 -36.81 11.70 -7.43
CA GLU A 9 -35.58 12.24 -6.82
C GLU A 9 -35.76 12.70 -5.34
N ILE A 10 -37.00 12.76 -4.86
CA ILE A 10 -37.33 13.21 -3.49
C ILE A 10 -37.36 12.02 -2.52
N CYS A 11 -37.56 10.81 -3.02
CA CYS A 11 -37.84 9.64 -2.19
C CYS A 11 -36.92 8.44 -2.44
N ASP A 12 -36.01 8.57 -3.41
CA ASP A 12 -34.80 7.77 -3.67
C ASP A 12 -34.90 6.23 -3.65
N ASN A 13 -36.11 5.65 -3.58
CA ASN A 13 -36.27 4.20 -3.48
C ASN A 13 -37.51 3.67 -4.24
N SER A 14 -37.95 4.31 -5.33
CA SER A 14 -39.06 3.77 -6.14
C SER A 14 -38.90 4.06 -7.62
N ILE A 15 -38.73 2.99 -8.42
CA ILE A 15 -38.70 3.04 -9.89
C ILE A 15 -40.08 2.68 -10.42
N TYR A 16 -40.72 3.59 -11.15
CA TYR A 16 -42.06 3.39 -11.72
C TYR A 16 -41.99 3.07 -13.20
N LYS A 17 -42.57 1.92 -13.60
CA LYS A 17 -42.63 1.46 -14.99
C LYS A 17 -43.76 2.10 -15.82
N GLN A 18 -44.68 2.81 -15.17
CA GLN A 18 -45.83 3.47 -15.80
C GLN A 18 -46.01 4.88 -15.23
N LYS A 19 -46.21 5.86 -16.12
CA LYS A 19 -46.31 7.30 -15.78
C LYS A 19 -47.50 7.63 -14.88
N SER A 20 -48.63 6.95 -15.05
CA SER A 20 -49.84 7.15 -14.23
C SER A 20 -49.63 6.83 -12.74
N HIS A 21 -48.79 5.83 -12.44
CA HIS A 21 -48.44 5.45 -11.06
C HIS A 21 -47.47 6.45 -10.42
N TYR A 22 -46.53 6.97 -11.22
CA TYR A 22 -45.65 8.07 -10.81
C TYR A 22 -46.44 9.36 -10.50
N ASP A 23 -47.38 9.73 -11.35
CA ASP A 23 -48.21 10.93 -11.16
C ASP A 23 -49.15 10.81 -9.95
N THR A 24 -49.63 9.60 -9.65
CA THR A 24 -50.43 9.31 -8.45
C THR A 24 -49.57 9.36 -7.18
N HIS A 25 -48.32 8.88 -7.26
CA HIS A 25 -47.34 8.99 -6.18
C HIS A 25 -47.01 10.46 -5.85
N LEU A 26 -46.85 11.31 -6.87
CA LEU A 26 -46.64 12.75 -6.66
C LEU A 26 -47.85 13.44 -6.02
N LYS A 27 -49.07 13.02 -6.36
CA LYS A 27 -50.31 13.58 -5.80
C LYS A 27 -50.64 13.11 -4.38
N SER A 28 -50.18 11.93 -3.97
CA SER A 28 -50.56 11.32 -2.68
C SER A 28 -49.76 11.84 -1.48
N LYS A 29 -48.61 12.51 -1.69
CA LYS A 29 -47.82 13.13 -0.60
C LYS A 29 -48.41 14.46 -0.13
N LYS A 30 -49.55 14.36 0.56
CA LYS A 30 -50.24 15.45 1.27
C LYS A 30 -49.40 16.13 2.38
N HIS A 31 -48.25 15.59 2.75
CA HIS A 31 -47.39 16.14 3.80
C HIS A 31 -46.41 17.24 3.34
N LEU A 32 -46.36 17.56 2.03
CA LEU A 32 -45.46 18.59 1.49
C LEU A 32 -46.11 19.97 1.28
N LYS A 33 -47.43 20.12 1.50
CA LYS A 33 -48.10 21.44 1.35
C LYS A 33 -47.77 22.46 2.45
N ASN A 34 -46.96 22.12 3.45
CA ASN A 34 -46.54 23.05 4.51
C ASN A 34 -45.12 23.63 4.32
N LEU A 35 -44.50 23.48 3.13
CA LEU A 35 -43.15 24.00 2.86
C LEU A 35 -43.08 25.11 1.80
N GLU A 36 -44.22 25.70 1.43
CA GLU A 36 -44.30 26.86 0.53
C GLU A 36 -44.32 28.20 1.29
N ASN A 37 -43.39 28.41 2.22
CA ASN A 37 -43.10 29.76 2.71
C ASN A 37 -41.58 30.01 2.73
N PRO A 38 -41.03 30.75 1.74
CA PRO A 38 -39.59 30.99 1.58
C PRO A 38 -38.95 31.65 2.82
N SER A 39 -39.73 32.42 3.59
CA SER A 39 -39.26 33.06 4.83
C SER A 39 -38.94 32.07 5.94
N MET A 40 -39.69 30.97 6.06
CA MET A 40 -39.48 29.91 7.07
C MET A 40 -38.32 28.98 6.72
N LYS A 41 -38.10 28.68 5.42
CA LYS A 41 -36.91 27.92 4.98
C LYS A 41 -35.62 28.68 5.28
N LYS A 42 -35.57 29.98 5.03
CA LYS A 42 -34.39 30.80 5.32
C LYS A 42 -34.10 30.84 6.83
N ASN A 43 -35.13 31.08 7.65
CA ASN A 43 -35.03 31.11 9.11
C ASN A 43 -34.66 29.74 9.72
N THR A 44 -35.08 28.62 9.10
CA THR A 44 -34.75 27.27 9.57
C THR A 44 -33.34 26.86 9.17
N ILE A 45 -32.90 27.21 7.94
CA ILE A 45 -31.53 26.98 7.47
C ILE A 45 -30.54 27.85 8.26
N GLU A 46 -30.88 29.11 8.54
CA GLU A 46 -30.08 29.99 9.39
C GLU A 46 -29.96 29.44 10.82
N LYS A 47 -31.07 28.97 11.43
CA LYS A 47 -31.03 28.32 12.75
C LYS A 47 -30.24 27.00 12.77
N ILE A 48 -30.29 26.21 11.71
CA ILE A 48 -29.49 24.98 11.59
C ILE A 48 -28.02 25.33 11.40
N ALA A 49 -27.69 26.34 10.59
CA ALA A 49 -26.33 26.80 10.37
C ALA A 49 -25.71 27.40 11.66
N GLU A 50 -26.49 28.14 12.45
CA GLU A 50 -26.08 28.61 13.78
C GLU A 50 -25.81 27.45 14.73
N LYS A 51 -26.72 26.46 14.78
CA LYS A 51 -26.57 25.30 15.67
C LYS A 51 -25.40 24.38 15.27
N VAL A 52 -25.14 24.23 13.97
CA VAL A 52 -23.95 23.53 13.45
C VAL A 52 -22.68 24.33 13.75
N SER A 53 -22.72 25.66 13.66
CA SER A 53 -21.58 26.51 14.02
C SER A 53 -21.29 26.48 15.52
N GLU A 54 -22.31 26.41 16.38
CA GLU A 54 -22.15 26.20 17.82
C GLU A 54 -21.57 24.82 18.13
N LEU A 55 -22.06 23.76 17.50
CA LEU A 55 -21.52 22.40 17.66
C LEU A 55 -20.08 22.28 17.16
N ILE A 56 -19.71 22.98 16.08
CA ILE A 56 -18.33 23.06 15.60
C ILE A 56 -17.46 23.79 16.63
N LYS A 57 -17.91 24.92 17.18
CA LYS A 57 -17.18 25.66 18.23
C LYS A 57 -17.06 24.87 19.54
N GLU A 58 -18.07 24.07 19.92
CA GLU A 58 -18.01 23.17 21.08
C GLU A 58 -17.01 22.04 20.84
N LYS A 59 -17.02 21.43 19.64
CA LYS A 59 -16.04 20.40 19.23
C LYS A 59 -14.61 20.95 19.09
N GLU A 60 -14.46 22.21 18.68
CA GLU A 60 -13.18 22.91 18.62
C GLU A 60 -12.66 23.28 20.01
N LYS A 61 -13.53 23.70 20.94
CA LYS A 61 -13.18 23.90 22.36
C LYS A 61 -12.86 22.59 23.09
N GLU A 62 -13.53 21.48 22.75
CA GLU A 62 -13.15 20.14 23.20
C GLU A 62 -11.79 19.73 22.61
N LYS A 63 -11.53 20.02 21.33
CA LYS A 63 -10.21 19.82 20.71
C LYS A 63 -9.11 20.66 21.35
N GLU A 64 -9.36 21.93 21.68
CA GLU A 64 -8.38 22.79 22.37
C GLU A 64 -8.11 22.30 23.79
N LYS A 65 -9.14 21.85 24.53
CA LYS A 65 -8.95 21.23 25.87
C LYS A 65 -8.17 19.90 25.82
N ILE A 66 -8.23 19.15 24.72
CA ILE A 66 -7.47 17.91 24.52
C ILE A 66 -6.06 18.20 23.95
N ALA A 67 -5.92 19.27 23.16
CA ALA A 67 -4.68 19.65 22.50
C ALA A 67 -3.66 20.33 23.43
N ASP A 68 -4.09 20.98 24.51
CA ASP A 68 -3.22 21.90 25.27
C ASP A 68 -2.34 21.24 26.35
N THR A 69 -2.42 19.92 26.56
CA THR A 69 -1.48 19.22 27.47
C THR A 69 -0.90 17.91 26.94
N ASP A 70 -1.61 17.17 26.08
CA ASP A 70 -1.15 15.84 25.66
C ASP A 70 -0.56 15.80 24.26
N THR A 71 -1.14 16.48 23.25
CA THR A 71 -0.71 16.29 21.86
C THR A 71 0.67 16.90 21.59
N GLY A 72 0.99 18.07 22.14
CA GLY A 72 2.33 18.67 22.02
C GLY A 72 3.41 17.85 22.73
N THR A 73 3.08 17.27 23.88
CA THR A 73 3.96 16.39 24.66
C THR A 73 4.17 15.05 23.95
N ILE A 74 3.11 14.45 23.38
CA ILE A 74 3.17 13.24 22.55
C ILE A 74 3.99 13.51 21.28
N ILE A 75 3.80 14.65 20.60
CA ILE A 75 4.56 15.02 19.40
C ILE A 75 6.04 15.21 19.73
N ASN A 76 6.37 15.88 20.83
CA ASN A 76 7.76 16.09 21.24
C ASN A 76 8.42 14.79 21.71
N LYS A 77 7.69 13.97 22.48
CA LYS A 77 8.12 12.62 22.87
C LYS A 77 8.32 11.72 21.64
N ALA A 78 7.40 11.72 20.68
CA ALA A 78 7.55 11.01 19.41
C ALA A 78 8.79 11.50 18.63
N LYS A 79 9.02 12.81 18.57
CA LYS A 79 10.20 13.39 17.90
C LYS A 79 11.52 12.98 18.57
N ASP A 80 11.54 12.88 19.90
CA ASP A 80 12.73 12.48 20.67
C ASP A 80 12.95 10.96 20.65
N GLU A 81 11.89 10.15 20.72
CA GLU A 81 11.92 8.68 20.58
C GLU A 81 12.32 8.28 19.15
N ILE A 82 11.80 8.93 18.10
CA ILE A 82 12.21 8.70 16.70
C ILE A 82 13.70 9.07 16.46
N LYS A 83 14.26 9.99 17.26
CA LYS A 83 15.64 10.46 17.13
C LYS A 83 16.65 9.45 17.68
N ASN A 84 16.31 8.73 18.74
CA ASN A 84 17.22 7.84 19.46
C ASN A 84 16.87 6.35 19.36
N ASP A 85 15.60 6.00 19.11
CA ASP A 85 15.14 4.63 19.01
C ASP A 85 14.90 4.18 17.56
N THR A 86 15.27 2.94 17.31
CA THR A 86 14.98 2.23 16.06
C THR A 86 13.50 1.82 15.95
N LEU A 87 12.67 2.13 16.96
CA LEU A 87 11.29 1.68 17.08
C LEU A 87 10.41 2.71 17.80
N TYR A 88 9.29 3.11 17.22
CA TYR A 88 8.26 3.93 17.87
C TYR A 88 6.86 3.37 17.58
N ILE A 89 6.17 2.86 18.60
CA ILE A 89 4.82 2.31 18.45
C ILE A 89 3.88 2.94 19.47
N SER A 90 2.72 3.42 19.02
CA SER A 90 1.70 4.03 19.87
C SER A 90 0.36 3.30 19.80
N ASN A 91 -0.38 3.30 20.90
CA ASN A 91 -1.78 2.90 20.91
C ASN A 91 -2.66 4.12 20.60
N LEU A 92 -2.82 4.42 19.31
CA LEU A 92 -3.58 5.56 18.79
C LEU A 92 -4.33 5.14 17.53
N ASP A 93 -5.35 5.92 17.15
CA ASP A 93 -5.91 5.82 15.81
C ASP A 93 -4.91 6.31 14.74
N ALA A 94 -5.04 5.76 13.53
CA ALA A 94 -4.14 6.04 12.42
C ALA A 94 -4.03 7.54 12.11
N TYR A 95 -5.15 8.28 12.10
CA TYR A 95 -5.13 9.69 11.74
C TYR A 95 -4.36 10.53 12.76
N SER A 96 -4.66 10.36 14.05
CA SER A 96 -3.96 11.06 15.13
C SER A 96 -2.48 10.71 15.18
N PHE A 97 -2.14 9.44 14.97
CA PHE A 97 -0.73 9.02 14.93
C PHE A 97 0.02 9.65 13.76
N ILE A 98 -0.51 9.60 12.54
CA ILE A 98 0.17 10.17 11.36
C ILE A 98 0.38 11.68 11.53
N LYS A 99 -0.59 12.39 12.13
CA LYS A 99 -0.47 13.82 12.45
C LYS A 99 0.71 14.14 13.36
N SER A 100 1.12 13.20 14.22
CA SER A 100 2.27 13.37 15.10
C SER A 100 3.62 13.21 14.40
N LEU A 101 3.65 12.57 13.23
CA LEU A 101 4.89 12.23 12.53
C LEU A 101 5.50 13.44 11.82
N PRO A 102 6.85 13.55 11.79
CA PRO A 102 7.52 14.58 11.03
C PRO A 102 7.31 14.42 9.52
N ASP A 103 7.36 15.54 8.80
CA ASP A 103 7.29 15.55 7.34
C ASP A 103 8.48 14.81 6.71
N LYS A 104 8.23 14.13 5.59
CA LYS A 104 9.24 13.42 4.78
C LYS A 104 10.17 12.50 5.60
N SER A 105 9.61 11.81 6.59
CA SER A 105 10.36 11.00 7.55
C SER A 105 10.34 9.50 7.25
N ILE A 106 9.37 9.03 6.44
CA ILE A 106 9.15 7.60 6.19
C ILE A 106 9.56 7.20 4.78
N GLN A 107 10.27 6.07 4.66
CA GLN A 107 10.68 5.51 3.38
C GLN A 107 9.63 4.56 2.79
N CYS A 108 9.08 3.67 3.59
CA CYS A 108 8.13 2.66 3.14
C CYS A 108 6.97 2.57 4.11
N ILE A 109 5.74 2.72 3.62
CA ILE A 109 4.52 2.56 4.41
C ILE A 109 3.80 1.32 3.90
N ILE A 110 3.41 0.41 4.79
CA ILE A 110 2.61 -0.76 4.47
C ILE A 110 1.38 -0.69 5.36
N CYS A 111 0.20 -0.60 4.76
CA CYS A 111 -1.07 -0.54 5.48
C CYS A 111 -1.96 -1.70 5.06
N ASP A 112 -2.50 -2.43 6.03
CA ASP A 112 -3.59 -3.40 5.86
C ASP A 112 -4.85 -2.88 6.57
N PRO A 113 -5.50 -1.81 6.03
CA PRO A 113 -6.65 -1.19 6.66
C PRO A 113 -7.84 -2.17 6.75
N PRO A 114 -8.73 -2.03 7.75
CA PRO A 114 -9.97 -2.81 7.80
C PRO A 114 -10.78 -2.66 6.51
N PHE A 115 -11.29 -3.78 5.99
CA PHE A 115 -11.95 -3.84 4.67
C PHE A 115 -13.44 -3.49 4.65
N GLY A 116 -14.02 -2.95 5.73
CA GLY A 116 -15.45 -2.57 5.75
C GLY A 116 -16.43 -3.73 5.54
N LEU A 117 -16.00 -4.99 5.76
CA LEU A 117 -16.80 -6.19 5.46
C LEU A 117 -17.90 -6.48 6.50
N GLY A 118 -18.01 -5.68 7.58
CA GLY A 118 -18.92 -5.97 8.69
C GLY A 118 -18.52 -7.24 9.45
N GLU A 119 -17.23 -7.36 9.80
CA GLU A 119 -16.63 -8.56 10.40
C GLU A 119 -17.29 -8.98 11.73
N ASP A 120 -18.01 -8.07 12.40
CA ASP A 120 -18.87 -8.34 13.57
C ASP A 120 -20.02 -9.32 13.28
N THR A 121 -20.34 -9.59 12.01
CA THR A 121 -21.38 -10.54 11.59
C THR A 121 -20.83 -11.88 11.07
N PHE A 122 -19.54 -11.99 10.78
CA PHE A 122 -18.93 -13.23 10.29
C PHE A 122 -18.84 -14.33 11.36
N ASP A 123 -18.84 -13.94 12.63
CA ASP A 123 -18.85 -14.86 13.77
C ASP A 123 -20.16 -15.65 13.92
N LYS A 124 -21.24 -15.25 13.22
CA LYS A 124 -22.50 -16.01 13.19
C LYS A 124 -22.55 -17.06 12.07
N HIS A 125 -21.72 -16.96 11.03
CA HIS A 125 -21.78 -17.85 9.86
C HIS A 125 -20.61 -18.84 9.75
N TYR A 126 -19.50 -18.55 10.40
CA TYR A 126 -18.38 -19.48 10.51
C TYR A 126 -18.33 -19.93 11.97
N ALA A 127 -18.46 -21.24 12.23
CA ALA A 127 -18.30 -21.85 13.54
C ALA A 127 -16.85 -21.63 14.05
N ARG A 128 -16.55 -20.42 14.49
CA ARG A 128 -15.25 -19.96 14.95
C ARG A 128 -15.19 -20.22 16.45
N ASN A 129 -14.24 -21.06 16.85
CA ASN A 129 -13.96 -21.27 18.27
C ASN A 129 -13.40 -19.96 18.86
N LYS A 130 -14.08 -19.42 19.88
CA LYS A 130 -13.89 -18.05 20.43
C LYS A 130 -12.72 -17.93 21.39
N GLU A 131 -12.06 -19.03 21.76
CA GLU A 131 -11.05 -19.06 22.83
C GLU A 131 -9.73 -18.35 22.48
N HIS A 132 -9.53 -17.91 21.23
CA HIS A 132 -8.22 -17.47 20.72
C HIS A 132 -8.26 -16.20 19.84
N VAL A 133 -9.29 -15.37 19.98
CA VAL A 133 -9.40 -14.10 19.25
C VAL A 133 -9.11 -12.96 20.22
N ILE A 134 -8.16 -12.08 19.88
CA ILE A 134 -7.91 -10.84 20.63
C ILE A 134 -9.18 -9.98 20.52
N GLU A 135 -9.79 -9.62 21.65
CA GLU A 135 -11.00 -8.79 21.68
C GLU A 135 -10.73 -7.36 21.17
N GLY A 136 -11.74 -6.69 20.60
CA GLY A 136 -11.67 -5.26 20.28
C GLY A 136 -11.25 -4.89 18.85
N TYR A 137 -11.51 -5.74 17.86
CA TYR A 137 -11.32 -5.36 16.45
C TYR A 137 -12.29 -4.24 16.06
N GLN A 138 -11.77 -3.06 15.67
CA GLN A 138 -12.59 -1.96 15.20
C GLN A 138 -12.79 -2.03 13.68
N THR A 139 -14.05 -2.02 13.24
CA THR A 139 -14.41 -2.12 11.82
C THR A 139 -14.45 -0.74 11.15
N ALA A 140 -14.02 -0.68 9.89
CA ALA A 140 -14.28 0.47 9.03
C ALA A 140 -15.77 0.55 8.65
N PRO A 141 -16.27 1.75 8.26
CA PRO A 141 -17.63 1.88 7.74
C PRO A 141 -17.89 0.92 6.57
N GLN A 142 -19.12 0.37 6.47
CA GLN A 142 -19.43 -0.62 5.43
C GLN A 142 -19.91 0.02 4.12
N ASP A 143 -20.54 1.20 4.19
CA ASP A 143 -21.00 1.89 3.00
C ASP A 143 -19.85 2.62 2.30
N ALA A 144 -19.88 2.62 0.97
CA ALA A 144 -18.81 3.16 0.15
C ALA A 144 -18.50 4.64 0.49
N LYS A 145 -19.53 5.45 0.77
CA LYS A 145 -19.32 6.90 0.97
C LYS A 145 -18.63 7.19 2.30
N SER A 146 -19.04 6.52 3.37
CA SER A 146 -18.39 6.61 4.66
C SER A 146 -16.99 5.99 4.63
N TYR A 147 -16.80 4.88 3.91
CA TYR A 147 -15.48 4.25 3.74
C TYR A 147 -14.52 5.18 3.00
N GLU A 148 -14.94 5.77 1.88
CA GLU A 148 -14.15 6.76 1.13
C GLU A 148 -13.76 7.94 2.04
N THR A 149 -14.71 8.46 2.81
CA THR A 149 -14.47 9.59 3.73
C THR A 149 -13.48 9.22 4.83
N TRP A 150 -13.63 8.04 5.42
CA TRP A 150 -12.70 7.52 6.41
C TRP A 150 -11.29 7.29 5.84
N ALA A 151 -11.20 6.69 4.65
CA ALA A 151 -9.94 6.43 3.97
C ALA A 151 -9.19 7.73 3.66
N LYS A 152 -9.92 8.78 3.24
CA LYS A 152 -9.36 10.12 3.01
C LYS A 152 -8.69 10.71 4.25
N LEU A 153 -9.24 10.51 5.45
CA LEU A 153 -8.67 11.10 6.67
C LEU A 153 -7.19 10.75 6.83
N TRP A 154 -6.83 9.47 6.69
CA TRP A 154 -5.46 9.03 6.86
C TRP A 154 -4.64 9.08 5.56
N ILE A 155 -5.23 8.77 4.39
CA ILE A 155 -4.52 8.80 3.10
C ILE A 155 -4.06 10.22 2.75
N HIS A 156 -4.85 11.25 3.08
CA HIS A 156 -4.50 12.64 2.76
C HIS A 156 -3.31 13.18 3.55
N GLU A 157 -2.93 12.52 4.64
CA GLU A 157 -1.71 12.85 5.40
C GLU A 157 -0.46 12.15 4.85
N ILE A 158 -0.60 11.10 4.04
CA ILE A 158 0.52 10.32 3.53
C ILE A 158 1.50 11.16 2.70
N PRO A 159 1.08 12.04 1.77
CA PRO A 159 1.99 12.88 1.01
C PRO A 159 2.93 13.74 1.84
N ARG A 160 2.52 14.10 3.06
CA ARG A 160 3.31 14.93 3.98
C ARG A 160 4.42 14.12 4.64
N VAL A 161 4.11 12.93 5.15
CA VAL A 161 5.06 12.10 5.94
C VAL A 161 5.97 11.23 5.09
N LEU A 162 5.55 10.87 3.88
CA LEU A 162 6.32 10.05 2.96
C LEU A 162 7.47 10.88 2.34
N LYS A 163 8.67 10.30 2.25
CA LYS A 163 9.76 10.89 1.48
C LYS A 163 9.38 11.00 0.00
N SER A 164 10.02 11.91 -0.73
CA SER A 164 9.78 12.08 -2.16
C SER A 164 10.06 10.83 -2.98
N ASP A 165 11.01 10.01 -2.54
CA ASP A 165 11.38 8.72 -3.13
C ASP A 165 10.82 7.51 -2.34
N GLY A 166 9.87 7.75 -1.44
CA GLY A 166 9.24 6.72 -0.62
C GLY A 166 8.09 6.00 -1.34
N THR A 167 7.74 4.82 -0.82
CA THR A 167 6.65 3.97 -1.35
C THR A 167 5.57 3.75 -0.30
N LEU A 168 4.31 3.80 -0.73
CA LEU A 168 3.15 3.35 0.05
C LEU A 168 2.61 2.05 -0.55
N TYR A 169 2.29 1.07 0.27
CA TYR A 169 1.52 -0.12 -0.07
C TYR A 169 0.21 -0.13 0.72
N ILE A 170 -0.92 -0.30 0.04
CA ILE A 170 -2.22 -0.49 0.69
C ILE A 170 -2.77 -1.85 0.26
N VAL A 171 -2.87 -2.78 1.20
CA VAL A 171 -3.56 -4.04 1.00
C VAL A 171 -5.06 -3.78 1.05
N CYS A 172 -5.80 -4.30 0.08
CA CYS A 172 -7.25 -4.11 0.03
C CYS A 172 -7.96 -5.28 -0.64
N ALA A 173 -9.15 -5.57 -0.14
CA ALA A 173 -10.11 -6.42 -0.80
C ALA A 173 -10.79 -5.68 -1.98
N TRP A 174 -11.44 -6.44 -2.86
CA TRP A 174 -12.05 -5.91 -4.08
C TRP A 174 -13.26 -4.98 -3.83
N ASN A 175 -13.89 -5.02 -2.65
CA ASN A 175 -15.13 -4.30 -2.36
C ASN A 175 -14.98 -2.78 -2.18
N HIS A 176 -13.84 -2.32 -1.64
CA HIS A 176 -13.55 -0.89 -1.44
C HIS A 176 -12.28 -0.41 -2.18
N LEU A 177 -11.82 -1.20 -3.16
CA LEU A 177 -10.66 -0.83 -3.98
C LEU A 177 -10.86 0.54 -4.66
N CYS A 178 -12.05 0.77 -5.23
CA CYS A 178 -12.40 2.04 -5.87
C CYS A 178 -12.37 3.21 -4.88
N ASP A 179 -12.86 3.00 -3.66
CA ASP A 179 -12.94 4.04 -2.63
C ASP A 179 -11.53 4.47 -2.16
N ILE A 180 -10.61 3.50 -2.02
CA ILE A 180 -9.20 3.77 -1.72
C ILE A 180 -8.53 4.51 -2.87
N GLU A 181 -8.77 4.11 -4.12
CA GLU A 181 -8.23 4.83 -5.28
C GLU A 181 -8.74 6.27 -5.37
N LEU A 182 -10.01 6.51 -5.06
CA LEU A 182 -10.58 7.86 -4.99
C LEU A 182 -9.92 8.68 -3.88
N ALA A 183 -9.68 8.08 -2.70
CA ALA A 183 -8.96 8.73 -1.62
C ALA A 183 -7.51 9.09 -2.02
N ILE A 184 -6.79 8.18 -2.71
CA ILE A 184 -5.44 8.43 -3.25
C ILE A 184 -5.45 9.57 -4.26
N ARG A 185 -6.32 9.51 -5.28
CA ARG A 185 -6.37 10.51 -6.36
C ARG A 185 -6.76 11.90 -5.88
N SER A 186 -7.51 11.98 -4.78
CA SER A 186 -7.93 13.25 -4.18
C SER A 186 -6.98 13.77 -3.10
N ALA A 187 -5.89 13.05 -2.80
CA ALA A 187 -4.90 13.49 -1.83
C ALA A 187 -4.28 14.83 -2.24
N PRO A 188 -4.02 15.74 -1.28
CA PRO A 188 -3.46 17.06 -1.55
C PRO A 188 -2.03 16.96 -2.09
N SER A 189 -1.56 18.06 -2.68
CA SER A 189 -0.19 18.16 -3.18
C SER A 189 0.85 17.93 -2.06
N PRO A 190 1.95 17.19 -2.32
CA PRO A 190 2.31 16.60 -3.60
C PRO A 190 1.49 15.34 -3.95
N ASN A 191 1.11 15.19 -5.23
CA ASN A 191 0.13 14.17 -5.64
C ASN A 191 0.63 12.74 -5.40
N LEU A 192 -0.17 11.96 -4.67
CA LEU A 192 0.00 10.52 -4.56
C LEU A 192 -0.48 9.83 -5.85
N THR A 193 0.35 8.96 -6.42
CA THR A 193 0.09 8.27 -7.68
C THR A 193 0.10 6.76 -7.46
N VAL A 194 -0.90 6.05 -7.97
CA VAL A 194 -0.88 4.58 -8.06
C VAL A 194 0.07 4.16 -9.17
N LEU A 195 1.04 3.32 -8.84
CA LEU A 195 2.10 2.83 -9.73
C LEU A 195 1.79 1.42 -10.22
N ASN A 196 1.31 0.56 -9.33
CA ASN A 196 0.96 -0.82 -9.63
C ASN A 196 -0.28 -1.25 -8.86
N HIS A 197 -1.08 -2.10 -9.49
CA HIS A 197 -2.03 -2.96 -8.82
C HIS A 197 -1.40 -4.34 -8.72
N ILE A 198 -0.76 -4.62 -7.59
CA ILE A 198 -0.16 -5.93 -7.36
C ILE A 198 -1.27 -6.88 -6.94
N ILE A 199 -1.33 -8.06 -7.56
CA ILE A 199 -2.27 -9.12 -7.24
C ILE A 199 -1.58 -10.13 -6.34
N TRP A 200 -1.95 -10.16 -5.07
CA TRP A 200 -1.48 -11.22 -4.17
C TRP A 200 -2.44 -12.40 -4.20
N LYS A 201 -2.06 -13.46 -4.92
CA LYS A 201 -2.77 -14.74 -4.97
C LYS A 201 -2.32 -15.64 -3.83
N TYR A 202 -3.27 -16.08 -3.00
CA TYR A 202 -3.02 -17.02 -1.91
C TYR A 202 -3.48 -18.45 -2.28
N ASN A 203 -3.17 -19.41 -1.41
CA ASN A 203 -3.24 -20.86 -1.68
C ASN A 203 -4.62 -21.51 -1.47
N PHE A 204 -5.67 -20.73 -1.20
CA PHE A 204 -7.02 -21.28 -0.98
C PHE A 204 -8.09 -20.32 -1.48
N GLY A 205 -9.33 -20.79 -1.51
CA GLY A 205 -10.51 -19.97 -1.75
C GLY A 205 -11.72 -20.65 -1.15
N VAL A 206 -12.67 -19.87 -0.64
CA VAL A 206 -13.91 -20.43 -0.10
C VAL A 206 -14.80 -20.85 -1.26
N TYR A 207 -15.30 -22.08 -1.25
CA TYR A 207 -16.22 -22.57 -2.27
C TYR A 207 -17.46 -21.69 -2.37
N THR A 208 -17.86 -21.36 -3.59
CA THR A 208 -19.01 -20.51 -3.89
C THR A 208 -19.81 -21.09 -5.05
N GLN A 209 -21.14 -21.04 -4.98
CA GLN A 209 -22.03 -21.49 -6.06
C GLN A 209 -22.53 -20.34 -6.96
N LYS A 210 -22.69 -19.14 -6.39
CA LYS A 210 -23.35 -18.00 -7.04
C LYS A 210 -22.38 -16.91 -7.54
N LYS A 211 -21.08 -17.11 -7.34
CA LYS A 211 -20.03 -16.14 -7.69
C LYS A 211 -18.70 -16.85 -7.90
N PHE A 212 -17.73 -16.16 -8.52
CA PHE A 212 -16.36 -16.63 -8.59
C PHE A 212 -15.72 -16.74 -7.21
N VAL A 213 -14.81 -17.69 -7.06
CA VAL A 213 -14.03 -17.90 -5.83
C VAL A 213 -13.01 -16.77 -5.69
N THR A 214 -13.16 -15.96 -4.64
CA THR A 214 -12.15 -14.96 -4.27
C THR A 214 -10.92 -15.67 -3.71
N SER A 215 -9.78 -15.47 -4.37
CA SER A 215 -8.50 -16.14 -4.07
C SER A 215 -7.30 -15.18 -4.13
N HIS A 216 -7.56 -13.87 -4.12
CA HIS A 216 -6.52 -12.85 -4.12
C HIS A 216 -6.95 -11.58 -3.39
N TYR A 217 -5.96 -10.78 -3.01
CA TYR A 217 -6.11 -9.38 -2.61
C TYR A 217 -5.41 -8.47 -3.62
N HIS A 218 -5.82 -7.21 -3.64
CA HIS A 218 -5.11 -6.15 -4.31
C HIS A 218 -4.12 -5.51 -3.34
N ILE A 219 -2.96 -5.13 -3.85
CA ILE A 219 -1.99 -4.30 -3.14
C ILE A 219 -1.68 -3.12 -4.04
N LEU A 220 -2.14 -1.93 -3.65
CA LEU A 220 -1.88 -0.70 -4.37
C LEU A 220 -0.49 -0.19 -3.98
N ARG A 221 0.47 -0.27 -4.91
CA ARG A 221 1.77 0.40 -4.75
C ARG A 221 1.65 1.83 -5.22
N CYS A 222 1.95 2.79 -4.35
CA CYS A 222 1.81 4.21 -4.61
C CYS A 222 3.10 4.98 -4.28
N GLY A 223 3.22 6.19 -4.81
CA GLY A 223 4.32 7.10 -4.46
C GLY A 223 4.06 8.54 -4.92
N ILE A 224 5.00 9.43 -4.61
CA ILE A 224 4.89 10.87 -4.87
C ILE A 224 5.25 11.18 -6.33
N GLY A 225 4.33 10.88 -7.24
CA GLY A 225 4.56 10.92 -8.69
C GLY A 225 4.98 9.57 -9.27
N LYS A 226 4.99 9.49 -10.61
CA LYS A 226 5.03 8.20 -11.36
C LYS A 226 6.40 7.50 -11.38
N TYR A 227 7.51 8.21 -11.14
CA TYR A 227 8.87 7.69 -11.31
C TYR A 227 9.84 8.12 -10.21
N THR A 228 9.30 8.63 -9.11
CA THR A 228 10.10 9.11 -7.98
C THR A 228 10.44 8.02 -6.98
N PRO A 229 9.59 7.00 -6.69
CA PRO A 229 9.91 6.09 -5.60
C PRO A 229 11.06 5.17 -5.96
N THR A 230 11.96 5.00 -4.99
CA THR A 230 13.08 4.06 -5.10
C THR A 230 12.54 2.64 -5.31
N PHE A 231 13.23 1.88 -6.16
CA PHE A 231 12.92 0.48 -6.44
C PHE A 231 14.21 -0.34 -6.53
N TYR A 232 14.46 -1.18 -5.54
CA TYR A 232 15.66 -2.03 -5.46
C TYR A 232 15.45 -3.32 -6.25
N SER A 233 15.62 -3.25 -7.57
CA SER A 233 15.33 -4.36 -8.48
C SER A 233 16.14 -5.62 -8.20
N ARG A 234 17.28 -5.53 -7.50
CA ARG A 234 18.09 -6.70 -7.10
C ARG A 234 17.91 -7.07 -5.61
N ALA A 235 16.75 -6.76 -5.04
CA ALA A 235 16.42 -7.05 -3.64
C ALA A 235 16.70 -8.52 -3.25
N PHE A 236 16.37 -9.46 -4.13
CA PHE A 236 16.52 -10.90 -3.88
C PHE A 236 17.44 -11.61 -4.88
N TYR A 237 17.46 -11.13 -6.13
CA TYR A 237 18.13 -11.78 -7.24
C TYR A 237 18.95 -10.78 -8.06
N ASN A 238 20.11 -11.19 -8.54
CA ASN A 238 20.87 -10.45 -9.56
C ASN A 238 20.35 -10.76 -10.97
N GLU A 239 20.91 -10.09 -11.99
CA GLU A 239 20.43 -10.19 -13.37
C GLU A 239 20.70 -11.53 -14.05
N THR A 240 21.56 -12.37 -13.47
CA THR A 240 21.92 -13.71 -13.99
C THR A 240 21.26 -14.86 -13.26
N ASP A 241 20.69 -14.63 -12.07
CA ASP A 241 20.03 -15.66 -11.28
C ASP A 241 18.88 -16.31 -12.06
N LYS A 242 18.75 -17.63 -11.90
CA LYS A 242 17.79 -18.46 -12.62
C LYS A 242 16.81 -19.13 -11.67
N THR A 243 15.55 -19.23 -12.08
CA THR A 243 14.56 -20.10 -11.43
C THR A 243 14.90 -21.57 -11.68
N GLU A 244 14.26 -22.48 -10.96
CA GLU A 244 14.38 -23.93 -11.21
C GLU A 244 13.99 -24.31 -12.65
N SER A 245 13.08 -23.55 -13.26
CA SER A 245 12.64 -23.69 -14.66
C SER A 245 13.58 -23.01 -15.67
N GLY A 246 14.67 -22.38 -15.24
CA GLY A 246 15.65 -21.71 -16.10
C GLY A 246 15.26 -20.30 -16.57
N HIS A 247 14.12 -19.77 -16.12
CA HIS A 247 13.74 -18.37 -16.34
C HIS A 247 14.60 -17.41 -15.50
N ASN A 248 14.60 -16.13 -15.85
CA ASN A 248 15.34 -15.12 -15.09
C ASN A 248 14.62 -14.87 -13.75
N ALA A 249 15.29 -15.20 -12.63
CA ALA A 249 14.67 -15.14 -11.31
C ALA A 249 14.32 -13.71 -10.89
N GLN A 250 15.18 -12.74 -11.21
CA GLN A 250 14.91 -11.33 -10.93
C GLN A 250 13.65 -10.84 -11.66
N TYR A 251 13.55 -11.13 -12.96
CA TYR A 251 12.39 -10.76 -13.76
C TYR A 251 11.10 -11.37 -13.19
N THR A 252 11.11 -12.68 -12.94
CA THR A 252 9.94 -13.39 -12.40
C THR A 252 9.54 -12.86 -11.02
N ASP A 253 10.52 -12.55 -10.16
CA ASP A 253 10.24 -12.02 -8.83
C ASP A 253 9.65 -10.59 -8.86
N MET A 254 9.93 -9.81 -9.91
CA MET A 254 9.41 -8.44 -10.08
C MET A 254 8.03 -8.36 -10.76
N GLU A 255 7.46 -9.49 -11.21
CA GLU A 255 6.09 -9.50 -11.74
C GLU A 255 5.09 -9.01 -10.69
N ASP A 256 3.99 -8.39 -11.12
CA ASP A 256 2.99 -7.80 -10.22
C ASP A 256 1.88 -8.80 -9.80
N VAL A 257 2.03 -10.08 -10.15
CA VAL A 257 1.17 -11.17 -9.66
C VAL A 257 1.98 -12.07 -8.74
N TRP A 258 1.77 -11.93 -7.44
CA TRP A 258 2.53 -12.64 -6.42
C TRP A 258 1.78 -13.85 -5.91
N TYR A 259 2.38 -15.02 -6.04
CA TYR A 259 1.90 -16.22 -5.38
C TYR A 259 2.65 -16.46 -4.07
N ILE A 260 2.06 -15.99 -2.97
CA ILE A 260 2.61 -16.14 -1.62
C ILE A 260 1.56 -16.82 -0.76
N LYS A 261 1.91 -17.94 -0.12
CA LYS A 261 0.97 -18.73 0.66
C LYS A 261 0.58 -17.98 1.93
N LYS A 262 -0.69 -18.09 2.33
CA LYS A 262 -1.09 -17.70 3.69
C LYS A 262 -0.59 -18.78 4.66
N GLU A 263 0.07 -18.34 5.72
CA GLU A 263 0.53 -19.21 6.80
C GLU A 263 -0.69 -19.67 7.62
N PHE A 264 -0.87 -20.97 7.77
CA PHE A 264 -1.85 -21.55 8.69
C PHE A 264 -1.08 -22.24 9.81
N ALA A 265 -1.05 -21.64 11.00
CA ALA A 265 -0.56 -22.34 12.18
C ALA A 265 -1.64 -23.34 12.64
N GLN A 266 -1.41 -24.64 12.45
CA GLN A 266 -2.19 -25.68 13.10
C GLN A 266 -1.73 -25.79 14.57
N GLY A 267 -2.64 -25.52 15.52
CA GLY A 267 -2.41 -25.78 16.95
C GLY A 267 -1.92 -24.59 17.79
N GLU A 268 -1.66 -23.42 17.19
CA GLU A 268 -1.37 -22.18 17.91
C GLU A 268 -2.55 -21.19 17.84
N THR A 269 -2.58 -20.23 18.76
CA THR A 269 -3.59 -19.16 18.85
C THR A 269 -3.84 -18.56 17.46
N LYS A 270 -5.08 -18.65 16.98
CA LYS A 270 -5.45 -18.31 15.60
C LYS A 270 -5.34 -16.80 15.34
N ASN A 271 -4.22 -16.37 14.77
CA ASN A 271 -4.09 -15.01 14.21
C ASN A 271 -4.69 -14.98 12.79
N VAL A 272 -6.03 -14.99 12.71
CA VAL A 272 -6.82 -15.26 11.50
C VAL A 272 -6.52 -14.31 10.32
N ASN A 273 -5.96 -13.12 10.57
CA ASN A 273 -5.71 -12.08 9.57
C ASN A 273 -4.24 -11.59 9.50
N LYS A 274 -3.26 -12.39 9.94
CA LYS A 274 -1.84 -12.01 9.82
C LYS A 274 -1.40 -11.99 8.34
N LEU A 275 -0.78 -10.90 7.88
CA LEU A 275 -0.04 -10.90 6.61
C LEU A 275 1.16 -11.85 6.69
N PRO A 276 1.46 -12.67 5.66
CA PRO A 276 2.67 -13.51 5.65
C PRO A 276 3.94 -12.68 5.76
N ASP A 277 4.94 -13.20 6.49
CA ASP A 277 6.22 -12.51 6.67
C ASP A 277 6.91 -12.29 5.31
N GLU A 278 6.81 -13.26 4.40
CA GLU A 278 7.39 -13.19 3.05
C GLU A 278 6.79 -12.04 2.22
N LEU A 279 5.47 -11.84 2.29
CA LEU A 279 4.78 -10.78 1.56
C LEU A 279 5.25 -9.40 2.00
N VAL A 280 5.31 -9.18 3.32
CA VAL A 280 5.76 -7.93 3.92
C VAL A 280 7.26 -7.71 3.64
N ARG A 281 8.07 -8.77 3.74
CA ARG A 281 9.50 -8.73 3.44
C ARG A 281 9.74 -8.30 1.99
N LYS A 282 8.98 -8.83 1.05
CA LYS A 282 9.04 -8.44 -0.37
C LYS A 282 8.78 -6.95 -0.56
N MET A 283 7.69 -6.43 0.02
CA MET A 283 7.36 -4.99 -0.04
C MET A 283 8.46 -4.10 0.57
N ILE A 284 8.99 -4.47 1.73
CA ILE A 284 10.06 -3.71 2.41
C ILE A 284 11.35 -3.68 1.58
N PHE A 285 11.80 -4.83 1.08
CA PHE A 285 13.11 -4.92 0.42
C PHE A 285 13.13 -4.25 -0.95
N TYR A 286 12.02 -4.29 -1.70
CA TYR A 286 11.94 -3.56 -2.97
C TYR A 286 11.86 -2.04 -2.79
N SER A 287 11.48 -1.54 -1.61
CA SER A 287 11.19 -0.12 -1.38
C SER A 287 12.06 0.57 -0.33
N SER A 288 12.98 -0.15 0.33
CA SER A 288 13.84 0.40 1.38
C SER A 288 15.13 -0.40 1.57
N LYS A 289 16.17 0.28 2.06
CA LYS A 289 17.42 -0.34 2.50
C LYS A 289 17.50 -0.41 4.04
N PRO A 290 18.39 -1.24 4.61
CA PRO A 290 18.65 -1.20 6.05
C PRO A 290 18.94 0.22 6.54
N GLY A 291 18.44 0.55 7.73
CA GLY A 291 18.50 1.87 8.35
C GLY A 291 17.37 2.82 7.97
N ASP A 292 16.63 2.56 6.88
CA ASP A 292 15.45 3.35 6.54
C ASP A 292 14.29 3.11 7.51
N THR A 293 13.38 4.08 7.57
CA THR A 293 12.15 3.99 8.38
C THR A 293 11.02 3.35 7.58
N VAL A 294 10.48 2.25 8.11
CA VAL A 294 9.26 1.59 7.65
C VAL A 294 8.10 1.98 8.58
N ALA A 295 6.88 2.11 8.05
CA ALA A 295 5.71 2.37 8.87
C ALA A 295 4.50 1.49 8.54
N ASP A 296 3.64 1.30 9.55
CA ASP A 296 2.32 0.66 9.43
C ASP A 296 1.35 1.34 10.41
N PHE A 297 0.21 1.80 9.90
CA PHE A 297 -0.80 2.52 10.69
C PHE A 297 -1.99 1.64 11.09
N PHE A 298 -1.95 0.35 10.71
CA PHE A 298 -2.96 -0.67 10.99
C PHE A 298 -2.26 -1.99 11.34
N LEU A 299 -1.43 -1.96 12.38
CA LEU A 299 -0.47 -3.02 12.69
C LEU A 299 -1.07 -4.41 12.83
N GLY A 300 -2.29 -4.54 13.37
CA GLY A 300 -2.98 -5.79 13.60
C GLY A 300 -2.12 -6.77 14.41
N ASN A 301 -1.45 -7.70 13.71
CA ASN A 301 -0.55 -8.71 14.29
C ASN A 301 0.93 -8.29 14.32
N PHE A 302 1.25 -7.05 13.97
CA PHE A 302 2.59 -6.45 14.00
C PHE A 302 3.60 -7.09 13.04
N THR A 303 3.15 -7.83 12.00
CA THR A 303 4.05 -8.44 11.00
C THR A 303 5.02 -7.41 10.43
N THR A 304 4.54 -6.22 10.07
CA THR A 304 5.39 -5.15 9.52
C THR A 304 6.48 -4.71 10.49
N ALA A 305 6.15 -4.53 11.77
CA ALA A 305 7.13 -4.19 12.80
C ALA A 305 8.17 -5.30 12.97
N TYR A 306 7.75 -6.56 13.04
CA TYR A 306 8.64 -7.70 13.16
C TYR A 306 9.61 -7.82 11.98
N VAL A 307 9.11 -7.75 10.75
CA VAL A 307 9.93 -7.89 9.54
C VAL A 307 10.87 -6.69 9.37
N ALA A 308 10.40 -5.47 9.62
CA ALA A 308 11.24 -4.28 9.58
C ALA A 308 12.41 -4.38 10.58
N ARG A 309 12.10 -4.74 11.84
CA ARG A 309 13.11 -4.86 12.90
C ARG A 309 14.15 -5.94 12.60
N LYS A 310 13.71 -7.14 12.20
CA LYS A 310 14.59 -8.27 11.82
C LYS A 310 15.45 -8.00 10.60
N SER A 311 15.01 -7.11 9.72
CA SER A 311 15.75 -6.71 8.52
C SER A 311 16.58 -5.45 8.70
N GLY A 312 16.70 -4.95 9.95
CA GLY A 312 17.52 -3.79 10.29
C GLY A 312 16.99 -2.48 9.72
N ARG A 313 15.67 -2.35 9.57
CA ARG A 313 15.00 -1.08 9.31
C ARG A 313 14.51 -0.50 10.64
N LYS A 314 14.43 0.82 10.72
CA LYS A 314 13.69 1.49 11.79
C LYS A 314 12.20 1.28 11.55
N PHE A 315 11.40 1.30 12.60
CA PHE A 315 9.96 1.10 12.47
C PHE A 315 9.17 2.13 13.27
N VAL A 316 8.11 2.68 12.65
CA VAL A 316 7.12 3.52 13.33
C VAL A 316 5.71 3.03 13.05
N GLY A 317 4.81 2.99 14.03
CA GLY A 317 3.45 2.55 13.73
C GLY A 317 2.46 2.72 14.87
N CYS A 318 1.21 2.39 14.58
CA CYS A 318 0.17 2.42 15.58
C CYS A 318 -0.84 1.30 15.39
N ASP A 319 -1.49 0.95 16.49
CA ASP A 319 -2.71 0.15 16.49
C ASP A 319 -3.67 0.71 17.52
N ILE A 320 -4.97 0.74 17.18
CA ILE A 320 -6.00 1.20 18.10
C ILE A 320 -6.38 0.13 19.13
N ASN A 321 -6.13 -1.15 18.84
CA ASN A 321 -6.40 -2.25 19.74
C ASN A 321 -5.33 -2.31 20.85
N GLU A 322 -5.73 -1.91 22.06
CA GLU A 322 -4.86 -1.82 23.22
C GLU A 322 -4.27 -3.18 23.64
N GLU A 323 -5.04 -4.26 23.53
CA GLU A 323 -4.61 -5.61 23.90
C GLU A 323 -3.55 -6.15 22.93
N SER A 324 -3.77 -5.98 21.61
CA SER A 324 -2.76 -6.31 20.60
C SER A 324 -1.50 -5.48 20.80
N TYR A 325 -1.66 -4.18 21.04
CA TYR A 325 -0.56 -3.26 21.33
C TYR A 325 0.29 -3.73 22.52
N LYS A 326 -0.32 -4.01 23.67
CA LYS A 326 0.38 -4.48 24.88
C LYS A 326 1.13 -5.79 24.63
N LEU A 327 0.50 -6.74 23.93
CA LEU A 327 1.08 -8.05 23.66
C LEU A 327 2.28 -7.98 22.71
N HIS A 328 2.15 -7.23 21.60
CA HIS A 328 3.13 -7.25 20.52
C HIS A 328 4.25 -6.22 20.71
N CYS A 329 3.99 -5.05 21.29
CA CYS A 329 5.04 -4.04 21.51
C CYS A 329 6.21 -4.59 22.31
N LYS A 330 5.92 -5.34 23.38
CA LYS A 330 6.96 -6.02 24.17
C LYS A 330 7.80 -6.96 23.31
N LYS A 331 7.15 -7.82 22.53
CA LYS A 331 7.82 -8.80 21.66
C LYS A 331 8.68 -8.15 20.58
N VAL A 332 8.24 -7.03 19.99
CA VAL A 332 9.04 -6.30 18.99
C VAL A 332 10.24 -5.60 19.64
N ASN A 333 10.06 -5.04 20.85
CA ASN A 333 11.15 -4.44 21.62
C ASN A 333 12.26 -5.45 21.95
N ASP A 334 11.89 -6.70 22.24
CA ASP A 334 12.83 -7.77 22.58
C ASP A 334 13.64 -8.29 21.36
N ILE A 335 13.32 -7.84 20.13
CA ILE A 335 14.06 -8.25 18.94
C ILE A 335 15.35 -7.43 18.83
N PRO A 336 16.53 -8.07 18.89
CA PRO A 336 17.79 -7.38 18.76
C PRO A 336 17.91 -6.75 17.36
N PHE A 337 18.52 -5.56 17.29
CA PHE A 337 18.83 -4.97 15.99
C PHE A 337 19.94 -5.80 15.34
N PRO A 338 19.73 -6.32 14.11
CA PRO A 338 20.71 -7.20 13.48
C PRO A 338 22.01 -6.44 13.19
N THR A 339 23.15 -7.09 13.44
CA THR A 339 24.48 -6.55 13.09
C THR A 339 24.81 -6.78 11.61
N ASN A 340 24.26 -7.86 11.03
CA ASN A 340 24.36 -8.18 9.62
C ASN A 340 22.96 -8.14 9.01
N VAL A 341 22.80 -7.35 7.96
CA VAL A 341 21.52 -7.11 7.30
C VAL A 341 21.62 -7.49 5.83
N GLU A 342 20.53 -8.01 5.30
CA GLU A 342 20.46 -8.29 3.88
C GLU A 342 20.42 -6.99 3.08
N HIS A 343 21.33 -6.88 2.12
CA HIS A 343 21.42 -5.79 1.16
C HIS A 343 21.01 -6.26 -0.22
N GLU A 344 20.71 -5.28 -1.09
CA GLU A 344 20.52 -5.52 -2.52
C GLU A 344 21.72 -6.30 -3.09
N LYS A 345 21.46 -7.31 -3.92
CA LYS A 345 22.50 -8.13 -4.56
C LYS A 345 23.38 -7.28 -5.47
N GLU A 346 24.67 -7.59 -5.54
CA GLU A 346 25.59 -6.97 -6.50
C GLU A 346 25.13 -7.20 -7.94
N SER A 347 25.41 -6.21 -8.80
CA SER A 347 25.00 -6.29 -10.19
C SER A 347 25.99 -7.18 -10.92
N THR A 348 25.46 -8.07 -11.75
CA THR A 348 26.27 -8.87 -12.66
C THR A 348 26.37 -8.22 -14.04
N LYS A 349 25.75 -7.04 -14.22
CA LYS A 349 25.85 -6.30 -15.49
C LYS A 349 27.24 -5.70 -15.65
N PRO A 350 27.85 -5.87 -16.83
CA PRO A 350 29.07 -5.16 -17.16
C PRO A 350 28.89 -3.63 -17.12
N ASP A 351 29.94 -2.90 -16.74
CA ASP A 351 29.91 -1.43 -16.51
C ASP A 351 29.38 -0.61 -17.69
N ASN A 352 29.56 -1.10 -18.91
CA ASN A 352 29.12 -0.45 -20.15
C ASN A 352 27.94 -1.16 -20.81
N ALA A 353 27.23 -2.02 -20.09
CA ALA A 353 25.98 -2.63 -20.55
C ALA A 353 24.94 -1.53 -20.85
N GLY A 354 24.33 -1.59 -22.05
CA GLY A 354 23.32 -0.62 -22.49
C GLY A 354 23.86 0.77 -22.87
N LYS A 355 25.12 1.12 -22.56
CA LYS A 355 25.72 2.38 -23.01
C LYS A 355 25.88 2.39 -24.53
N ARG A 356 25.58 3.52 -25.18
CA ARG A 356 25.76 3.69 -26.63
C ARG A 356 27.23 3.44 -27.01
N LEU A 357 27.46 2.76 -28.13
CA LEU A 357 28.78 2.61 -28.75
C LEU A 357 29.06 3.85 -29.60
N THR A 358 30.13 4.59 -29.27
CA THR A 358 30.66 5.64 -30.14
C THR A 358 31.38 5.03 -31.34
N GLU A 359 31.61 5.80 -32.40
CA GLU A 359 32.34 5.29 -33.58
C GLU A 359 33.74 4.79 -33.21
N LYS A 360 34.42 5.54 -32.34
CA LYS A 360 35.73 5.17 -31.79
C LYS A 360 35.68 3.84 -31.02
N ASP A 361 34.64 3.61 -30.20
CA ASP A 361 34.49 2.33 -29.50
C ASP A 361 34.34 1.17 -30.48
N ARG A 362 33.56 1.38 -31.56
CA ARG A 362 33.33 0.35 -32.59
C ARG A 362 34.63 -0.04 -33.26
N GLU A 363 35.40 0.94 -33.73
CA GLU A 363 36.70 0.72 -34.39
C GLU A 363 37.67 -0.04 -33.48
N ILE A 364 37.81 0.39 -32.22
CA ILE A 364 38.71 -0.25 -31.25
C ILE A 364 38.30 -1.69 -30.96
N ILE A 365 36.99 -1.94 -30.74
CA ILE A 365 36.49 -3.29 -30.44
C ILE A 365 36.66 -4.23 -31.64
N ILE A 366 36.36 -3.77 -32.86
CA ILE A 366 36.52 -4.57 -34.08
C ILE A 366 37.99 -4.92 -34.31
N LYS A 367 38.88 -3.92 -34.21
CA LYS A 367 40.32 -4.15 -34.33
C LYS A 367 40.83 -5.15 -33.29
N ARG A 368 40.37 -5.00 -32.04
CA ARG A 368 40.75 -5.90 -30.94
C ARG A 368 40.25 -7.32 -31.18
N TYR A 369 39.04 -7.50 -31.72
CA TYR A 369 38.53 -8.80 -32.12
C TYR A 369 39.41 -9.44 -33.21
N ASP A 370 39.75 -8.68 -34.26
CA ASP A 370 40.57 -9.17 -35.38
C ASP A 370 41.98 -9.59 -34.93
N GLU A 371 42.54 -8.93 -33.91
CA GLU A 371 43.79 -9.34 -33.26
C GLU A 371 43.63 -10.65 -32.49
N LEU A 372 42.62 -10.73 -31.61
CA LEU A 372 42.38 -11.90 -30.77
C LEU A 372 42.04 -13.15 -31.61
N HIS A 373 41.26 -12.98 -32.68
CA HIS A 373 40.75 -14.09 -33.46
C HIS A 373 41.82 -14.78 -34.33
N LYS A 374 43.00 -14.17 -34.49
CA LYS A 374 44.17 -14.82 -35.11
C LYS A 374 44.73 -15.95 -34.25
N GLU A 375 44.60 -15.83 -32.93
CA GLU A 375 45.26 -16.72 -31.96
C GLU A 375 44.26 -17.49 -31.09
N LYS A 376 43.00 -17.03 -31.03
CA LYS A 376 41.97 -17.56 -30.13
C LYS A 376 40.72 -17.95 -30.89
N THR A 377 40.00 -18.91 -30.32
CA THR A 377 38.67 -19.24 -30.80
C THR A 377 37.75 -18.03 -30.74
N LYS A 378 36.68 -18.03 -31.53
CA LYS A 378 35.65 -16.98 -31.47
C LYS A 378 35.10 -16.82 -30.05
N ARG A 379 34.88 -17.94 -29.35
CA ARG A 379 34.37 -17.96 -27.97
C ARG A 379 35.33 -17.25 -27.01
N ASP A 380 36.61 -17.60 -27.05
CA ASP A 380 37.61 -17.02 -26.13
C ASP A 380 37.88 -15.55 -26.44
N SER A 381 37.87 -15.18 -27.72
CA SER A 381 37.99 -13.78 -28.16
C SER A 381 36.84 -12.95 -27.59
N MET A 382 35.61 -13.47 -27.65
CA MET A 382 34.44 -12.79 -27.08
C MET A 382 34.54 -12.62 -25.56
N LEU A 383 34.99 -13.64 -24.82
CA LEU A 383 35.17 -13.55 -23.37
C LEU A 383 36.17 -12.46 -22.97
N VAL A 384 37.26 -12.30 -23.74
CA VAL A 384 38.24 -11.22 -23.53
C VAL A 384 37.59 -9.87 -23.79
N LEU A 385 36.87 -9.70 -24.91
CA LEU A 385 36.20 -8.43 -25.23
C LEU A 385 35.12 -8.05 -24.21
N GLU A 386 34.34 -9.01 -23.73
CA GLU A 386 33.32 -8.77 -22.69
C GLU A 386 33.95 -8.19 -21.42
N LYS A 387 35.12 -8.73 -21.01
CA LYS A 387 35.86 -8.27 -19.85
C LYS A 387 36.57 -6.93 -20.09
N GLU A 388 37.29 -6.77 -21.21
CA GLU A 388 38.08 -5.56 -21.51
C GLU A 388 37.19 -4.34 -21.70
N PHE A 389 36.06 -4.48 -22.39
CA PHE A 389 35.18 -3.36 -22.71
C PHE A 389 34.00 -3.24 -21.75
N GLY A 390 33.83 -4.20 -20.83
CA GLY A 390 32.71 -4.22 -19.88
C GLY A 390 31.37 -4.18 -20.59
N ARG A 391 31.15 -5.00 -21.63
CA ARG A 391 29.92 -5.01 -22.45
C ARG A 391 29.33 -6.39 -22.54
N GLY A 392 28.00 -6.47 -22.64
CA GLY A 392 27.30 -7.74 -22.76
C GLY A 392 27.54 -8.44 -24.10
N HIS A 393 27.58 -9.77 -24.07
CA HIS A 393 27.84 -10.65 -25.21
C HIS A 393 27.08 -10.24 -26.49
N PHE A 394 25.75 -10.11 -26.41
CA PHE A 394 24.91 -9.79 -27.57
C PHE A 394 25.23 -8.42 -28.20
N SER A 395 25.62 -7.44 -27.39
CA SER A 395 26.01 -6.12 -27.91
C SER A 395 27.26 -6.23 -28.78
N LEU A 396 28.24 -7.03 -28.35
CA LEU A 396 29.49 -7.25 -29.07
C LEU A 396 29.25 -8.12 -30.31
N VAL A 397 28.43 -9.18 -30.21
CA VAL A 397 28.06 -10.01 -31.36
C VAL A 397 27.37 -9.20 -32.45
N ASN A 398 26.42 -8.34 -32.07
CA ASN A 398 25.71 -7.51 -33.04
C ASN A 398 26.64 -6.48 -33.72
N LEU A 399 27.58 -5.90 -32.96
CA LEU A 399 28.61 -5.02 -33.50
C LEU A 399 29.49 -5.74 -34.53
N LEU A 400 30.03 -6.90 -34.16
CA LEU A 400 30.93 -7.68 -35.02
C LEU A 400 30.22 -8.18 -36.28
N LYS A 401 28.97 -8.66 -36.15
CA LYS A 401 28.13 -9.02 -37.31
C LYS A 401 27.92 -7.85 -38.26
N ALA A 402 27.63 -6.66 -37.73
CA ALA A 402 27.47 -5.45 -38.56
C ALA A 402 28.76 -5.05 -39.29
N ALA A 403 29.92 -5.41 -38.73
CA ALA A 403 31.24 -5.22 -39.33
C ALA A 403 31.70 -6.39 -40.24
N GLY A 404 30.86 -7.42 -40.43
CA GLY A 404 31.19 -8.59 -41.24
C GLY A 404 32.21 -9.54 -40.61
N ARG A 405 32.11 -9.79 -39.30
CA ARG A 405 33.00 -10.66 -38.50
C ARG A 405 32.29 -11.86 -37.83
#